data_AF-A0A430VH12-F1
#
_entry.id   AF-A0A430VH12-F1
#
_cell.length_a   1.000
_cell.length_b   1.000
_cell.length_c   1.000
_cell.angle_alpha   90.00
_cell.angle_beta   90.00
_cell.angle_gamma   90.00
#
_symmetry.space_group_name_H-M   'P 1'
#
loop_
_entity.id
_entity.type
_entity.pdbx_description
1 polymer ?
#
loop_
_entity_poly.entity_id
_entity_poly.type
_entity_poly.pdbx_seq_one_letter_code
_entity_poly.pdbx_strand_id
1 'polypeptide(L)'
;LRFYDYPQVLWPYLRSTNLMERFIREVRRGTKVRDHKFPTGVAVYKLLYLESERQEGRWAERRLKGVAEVQEVLDGMLRERYAPRTQTLTHQS
;
A
#
# COMPACT_ATOMS: atom_id res chain seq x y z
N LEU A 1 17.49 1.00 11.76
CA LEU A 1 16.08 0.71 11.37
C LEU A 1 15.67 1.79 10.36
N ARG A 2 15.20 1.45 9.15
CA ARG A 2 14.85 2.46 8.12
C ARG A 2 13.63 3.32 8.43
N PHE A 3 12.83 2.94 9.43
CA PHE A 3 11.65 3.69 9.84
C PHE A 3 11.98 5.13 10.26
N TYR A 4 13.07 5.30 11.03
CA TYR A 4 13.46 6.60 11.58
C TYR A 4 14.05 7.56 10.53
N ASP A 5 14.41 7.05 9.35
CA ASP A 5 14.94 7.84 8.25
C ASP A 5 13.82 8.66 7.57
N TYR A 6 12.55 8.27 7.72
CA TYR A 6 11.41 8.98 7.16
C TYR A 6 11.05 10.23 7.98
N PRO A 7 10.52 11.30 7.35
CA PRO A 7 10.03 12.47 8.05
C PRO A 7 9.05 12.13 9.17
N GLN A 8 9.23 12.74 10.35
CA GLN A 8 8.42 12.45 11.54
C GLN A 8 6.92 12.65 11.32
N VAL A 9 6.54 13.58 10.43
CA VAL A 9 5.17 13.83 10.00
C VAL A 9 4.50 12.58 9.40
N LEU A 10 5.29 11.67 8.80
CA LEU A 10 4.81 10.41 8.22
C LEU A 10 4.73 9.26 9.22
N TRP A 11 5.42 9.35 10.36
CA TRP A 11 5.47 8.26 11.35
C TRP A 11 4.08 7.79 11.80
N PRO A 12 3.09 8.66 12.05
CA PRO A 12 1.73 8.23 12.39
C PRO A 12 1.09 7.33 11.33
N TYR A 13 1.38 7.58 10.04
CA TYR A 13 0.84 6.77 8.94
C TYR A 13 1.63 5.47 8.77
N LEU A 14 2.96 5.53 8.86
CA LEU A 14 3.85 4.37 8.70
C LEU A 14 3.70 3.35 9.84
N ARG A 15 3.46 3.82 11.07
CA ARG A 15 3.28 2.95 12.24
C ARG A 15 1.86 2.39 12.37
N SER A 16 0.89 2.99 11.68
CA SER A 16 -0.52 2.65 11.82
C SER A 16 -0.88 1.48 10.92
N THR A 17 -1.43 0.42 11.51
CA THR A 17 -1.98 -0.73 10.78
C THR A 17 -3.45 -0.54 10.41
N ASN A 18 -4.09 0.55 10.86
CA ASN A 18 -5.53 0.78 10.72
C ASN A 18 -6.05 0.65 9.29
N LEU A 19 -5.28 1.11 8.30
CA LEU A 19 -5.67 1.03 6.89
C LEU A 19 -5.76 -0.43 6.42
N MET A 20 -4.72 -1.20 6.71
CA MET A 20 -4.62 -2.62 6.37
C MET A 20 -5.65 -3.44 7.14
N GLU A 21 -5.78 -3.22 8.45
CA GLU A 21 -6.75 -3.92 9.28
C GLU A 21 -8.18 -3.65 8.84
N ARG A 22 -8.50 -2.40 8.47
CA ARG A 22 -9.83 -2.06 7.94
C ARG A 22 -10.09 -2.76 6.61
N PHE A 23 -9.11 -2.77 5.71
CA PHE A 23 -9.25 -3.50 4.45
C PHE A 23 -9.50 -5.00 4.67
N ILE A 24 -8.65 -5.65 5.47
CA ILE A 24 -8.76 -7.07 5.80
C ILE A 24 -10.11 -7.35 6.47
N ARG A 25 -10.60 -6.47 7.34
CA ARG A 25 -11.89 -6.60 8.01
C ARG A 25 -13.05 -6.60 7.01
N GLU A 26 -13.04 -5.72 6.00
CA GLU A 26 -14.07 -5.70 4.96
C GLU A 26 -14.03 -6.96 4.10
N VAL A 27 -12.83 -7.42 3.70
CA VAL A 27 -12.67 -8.68 2.97
C VAL A 27 -13.22 -9.86 3.79
N ARG A 28 -12.90 -9.94 5.08
CA ARG A 28 -13.44 -10.96 5.99
C ARG A 28 -14.95 -10.88 6.15
N ARG A 29 -15.52 -9.67 6.19
CA ARG A 29 -16.98 -9.49 6.23
C ARG A 29 -17.62 -10.00 4.94
N GLY A 30 -17.05 -9.69 3.79
CA GLY A 30 -17.53 -10.15 2.49
C GLY A 30 -17.49 -11.66 2.32
N THR A 31 -16.46 -12.34 2.83
CA THR A 31 -16.37 -13.81 2.82
C THR A 31 -17.33 -14.45 3.81
N LYS A 32 -17.53 -13.86 5.00
CA LYS A 32 -18.49 -14.35 6.01
C LYS A 32 -19.93 -14.34 5.52
N VAL A 33 -20.36 -13.28 4.80
CA VAL A 33 -21.72 -13.20 4.22
C VAL A 33 -22.00 -14.35 3.24
N ARG A 34 -20.95 -14.94 2.66
CA ARG A 34 -21.02 -16.08 1.74
C ARG A 34 -20.77 -17.42 2.43
N ASP A 35 -20.85 -17.46 3.76
CA ASP A 35 -20.56 -18.64 4.59
C ASP A 35 -19.17 -19.25 4.32
N HIS A 36 -18.21 -18.41 3.92
CA HIS A 36 -16.87 -18.84 3.48
C HIS A 36 -16.86 -19.86 2.33
N LYS A 37 -17.99 -20.06 1.64
CA LYS A 37 -18.15 -21.01 0.54
C LYS A 37 -18.07 -20.27 -0.78
N PHE A 38 -17.07 -20.63 -1.58
CA PHE A 38 -16.87 -20.12 -2.93
C PHE A 38 -16.86 -21.28 -3.92
N PRO A 39 -17.50 -21.17 -5.09
CA PRO A 39 -17.54 -22.25 -6.08
C PRO A 39 -16.15 -22.68 -6.58
N THR A 40 -15.23 -21.72 -6.69
CA THR A 40 -13.84 -21.93 -7.10
C THR A 40 -12.94 -20.93 -6.36
N GLY A 41 -11.63 -21.22 -6.27
CA GLY A 41 -10.66 -20.27 -5.71
C GLY A 41 -10.64 -18.93 -6.46
N VAL A 42 -10.86 -18.96 -7.77
CA VAL A 42 -10.92 -17.77 -8.63
C VAL A 42 -12.11 -16.86 -8.27
N ALA A 43 -13.22 -17.43 -7.78
CA ALA A 43 -14.38 -16.64 -7.37
C ALA A 43 -14.06 -15.71 -6.18
N VAL A 44 -13.06 -16.06 -5.35
CA VAL A 44 -12.58 -15.20 -4.26
C VAL A 44 -11.90 -13.94 -4.81
N TYR A 45 -11.19 -14.04 -5.93
CA TYR A 45 -10.52 -12.89 -6.54
C TYR A 45 -11.50 -11.80 -6.97
N LYS A 46 -12.70 -12.18 -7.43
CA LYS A 46 -13.74 -11.19 -7.76
C LYS A 46 -14.17 -10.40 -6.52
N LEU A 47 -14.30 -11.06 -5.36
CA LEU A 47 -14.61 -10.37 -4.10
C LEU A 47 -13.48 -9.42 -3.70
N LEU A 48 -12.24 -9.89 -3.75
CA LEU A 48 -11.08 -9.09 -3.42
C LEU A 48 -10.98 -7.86 -4.32
N TYR A 49 -11.15 -8.05 -5.63
CA TYR A 49 -11.12 -6.98 -6.62
C TYR A 49 -12.18 -5.91 -6.31
N LEU A 50 -13.43 -6.30 -6.10
CA LEU A 50 -14.51 -5.36 -5.82
C LEU A 50 -14.29 -4.58 -4.51
N GLU A 51 -13.79 -5.22 -3.46
CA GLU A 51 -13.45 -4.51 -2.22
C GLU A 51 -12.24 -3.60 -2.39
N SER A 52 -11.25 -3.98 -3.21
CA SER A 52 -10.11 -3.12 -3.57
C SER A 52 -10.56 -1.87 -4.32
N GLU A 53 -11.35 -2.01 -5.39
CA GLU A 53 -11.90 -0.88 -6.15
C GLU A 53 -12.68 0.09 -5.26
N ARG A 54 -13.51 -0.45 -4.37
CA ARG A 54 -14.29 0.34 -3.42
C ARG A 54 -13.40 1.12 -2.44
N GLN A 55 -12.25 0.57 -2.07
CA GLN A 55 -11.31 1.21 -1.15
C GLN A 55 -10.45 2.23 -1.87
N GLU A 56 -10.02 1.92 -3.08
CA GLU A 56 -9.26 2.82 -3.94
C GLU A 56 -10.05 4.11 -4.17
N GLY A 57 -11.35 4.01 -4.48
CA GLY A 57 -12.21 5.20 -4.58
C GLY A 57 -12.21 6.07 -3.31
N ARG A 58 -12.21 5.45 -2.12
CA ARG A 58 -12.12 6.20 -0.84
C ARG A 58 -10.73 6.78 -0.59
N TRP A 59 -9.68 6.15 -1.09
CA TRP A 59 -8.30 6.58 -0.88
C TRP A 59 -7.88 7.66 -1.88
N ALA A 60 -8.38 7.61 -3.11
CA ALA A 60 -8.14 8.61 -4.15
C ALA A 60 -8.59 10.02 -3.70
N GLU A 61 -9.69 10.11 -2.95
CA GLU A 61 -10.20 11.37 -2.41
C GLU A 61 -9.49 11.82 -1.12
N ARG A 62 -8.69 10.95 -0.50
CA ARG A 62 -8.12 11.18 0.82
C ARG A 62 -6.85 12.01 0.75
N ARG A 63 -6.83 13.15 1.43
CA ARG A 63 -5.61 13.94 1.69
C ARG A 63 -5.08 13.65 3.08
N LEU A 64 -3.82 13.24 3.17
CA LEU A 64 -3.13 13.01 4.44
C LEU A 64 -2.49 14.32 4.93
N LYS A 65 -2.76 14.68 6.18
CA LYS A 65 -2.22 15.90 6.79
C LYS A 65 -0.69 15.82 6.84
N GLY A 66 -0.04 16.90 6.42
CA GLY A 66 1.41 17.06 6.49
C GLY A 66 2.20 16.29 5.41
N VAL A 67 1.54 15.50 4.54
CA VAL A 67 2.22 14.84 3.43
C VAL A 67 2.69 15.85 2.37
N ALA A 68 1.87 16.86 2.08
CA ALA A 68 2.22 17.91 1.12
C ALA A 68 3.48 18.69 1.53
N GLU A 69 3.68 18.89 2.83
CA GLU A 69 4.83 19.62 3.39
C GLU A 69 6.16 18.87 3.22
N VAL A 70 6.11 17.53 3.18
CA VAL A 70 7.30 16.67 3.09
C VAL A 70 7.47 16.02 1.72
N GLN A 71 6.65 16.41 0.74
CA GLN A 71 6.59 15.77 -0.58
C GLN A 71 7.94 15.81 -1.29
N GLU A 72 8.62 16.97 -1.33
CA GLU A 72 9.93 17.11 -1.98
C GLU A 72 11.01 16.24 -1.33
N VAL A 73 11.04 16.20 0.01
CA VAL A 73 11.97 15.36 0.77
C VAL A 73 11.73 13.89 0.47
N LEU A 74 10.46 13.46 0.51
CA LEU A 74 10.07 12.09 0.22
C LEU A 74 10.45 11.71 -1.22
N ASP A 75 10.18 12.57 -2.20
CA ASP A 75 10.52 12.34 -3.60
C ASP A 75 12.03 12.22 -3.79
N GLY A 76 12.83 13.04 -3.10
CA GLY A 76 14.29 12.92 -3.07
C GLY A 76 14.75 11.55 -2.57
N MET A 77 14.23 11.12 -1.41
CA MET A 77 14.53 9.80 -0.83
C MET A 77 14.13 8.65 -1.76
N LEU A 78 12.96 8.74 -2.43
CA LEU A 78 12.48 7.71 -3.33
C LEU A 78 13.29 7.67 -4.64
N ARG A 79 13.68 8.83 -5.17
CA ARG A 79 14.57 8.91 -6.34
C ARG A 79 15.92 8.29 -6.06
N GLU A 80 16.53 8.58 -4.91
CA GLU A 80 17.81 7.96 -4.55
C GLU A 80 17.67 6.44 -4.38
N ARG A 81 16.60 5.99 -3.73
CA ARG A 81 16.36 4.57 -3.47
C ARG A 81 16.08 3.75 -4.73
N TYR A 82 15.26 4.29 -5.64
CA TYR A 82 14.82 3.62 -6.87
C TYR A 82 15.53 4.12 -8.12
N ALA A 83 16.57 4.95 -7.97
CA ALA A 83 17.43 5.33 -9.08
C ALA A 83 17.85 4.04 -9.81
N PRO A 84 17.73 3.98 -11.14
CA PRO A 84 18.20 2.85 -11.89
C PRO A 84 19.68 2.69 -11.55
N ARG A 85 20.01 1.62 -10.83
CA ARG A 85 21.41 1.21 -10.68
C ARG A 85 21.84 0.90 -12.09
N THR A 86 22.60 1.80 -12.71
CA THR A 86 23.29 1.49 -13.96
C THR A 86 23.96 0.16 -13.74
N GLN A 87 23.52 -0.86 -14.46
CA GLN A 87 23.97 -2.23 -14.27
C GLN A 87 25.39 -2.30 -14.83
N THR A 88 26.38 -1.77 -14.11
CA THR A 88 27.80 -2.02 -14.36
C THR A 88 28.16 -3.39 -13.82
N LEU A 89 27.51 -4.42 -14.36
CA LEU A 89 27.94 -5.80 -14.27
C LEU A 89 28.41 -6.20 -15.67
N THR A 90 29.66 -5.80 -15.93
CA THR A 90 30.68 -6.56 -16.66
C THR A 90 30.17 -7.85 -17.32
N HIS A 91 29.90 -7.79 -18.62
CA HIS A 91 30.01 -8.96 -19.48
C HIS A 91 31.51 -9.20 -19.71
N GLN A 92 32.19 -9.79 -18.72
CA GLN A 92 33.46 -10.49 -18.95
C GLN A 92 33.23 -11.97 -18.71
N SER A 93 32.89 -12.66 -19.80
CA SER A 93 33.31 -14.01 -20.20
C SER A 93 32.71 -14.30 -21.57
#